data_AF-A0AAP7A296-F1
#
_entry.id   AF-A0AAP7A296-F1
#
_cell.length_a   1.000
_cell.length_b   1.000
_cell.length_c   1.000
_cell.angle_alpha   90.00
_cell.angle_beta   90.00
_cell.angle_gamma   90.00
#
_symmetry.space_group_name_H-M   'P 1'
#
loop_
_entity.id
_entity.type
_entity.pdbx_description
1 polymer ?
#
loop_
_entity_poly.entity_id
_entity_poly.type
_entity_poly.pdbx_seq_one_letter_code
_entity_poly.pdbx_strand_id
1 'polypeptide(L)'
;MNMKKAILATMIGSSVLVAVVGPISAGAEAAQEQKQTDNKKVQIDQKLAAKLQKAIKVYTGKEIKLKKVGEKIELSPSAKVESIDGKYAIRFNIEGGKIWGIDEKVTIEKISKEDQGVILKVLKKAYANKSYAFNKEVIMHRGYDGEKEKLGVNLSYRLTGKDFEVSFAKENSAKELKGTVGGFKIQFTKEEIDPKLLETAVKATKTAFNHDLMVTNAQLTNGITWTLEDKDVLVEMERGELTKVSHKTRKAVTTNKEITEKEAKDVVAPLAKELFNMDIAELEVKWVSEYENYYFFKDKKPVLRAALGADKNVVSIIAGVGALYGF
;
A
#
# COMPACT_ATOMS: atom_id res chain seq x y z
N MET A 1 -19.10 19.62 62.47
CA MET A 1 -18.18 18.50 62.19
C MET A 1 -19.01 17.30 61.77
N ASN A 2 -18.53 16.53 60.77
CA ASN A 2 -19.02 15.24 60.25
C ASN A 2 -20.25 15.30 59.31
N MET A 3 -20.06 15.37 57.98
CA MET A 3 -19.73 14.25 57.07
C MET A 3 -20.50 12.96 57.36
N LYS A 4 -21.45 12.61 56.47
CA LYS A 4 -21.79 11.21 56.19
C LYS A 4 -21.39 10.86 54.75
N LYS A 5 -20.72 9.72 54.66
CA LYS A 5 -19.87 9.20 53.59
C LYS A 5 -20.68 8.58 52.44
N ALA A 6 -20.09 8.61 51.25
CA ALA A 6 -20.41 7.76 50.10
C ALA A 6 -19.79 6.36 50.24
N ILE A 7 -20.44 5.31 49.69
CA ILE A 7 -19.87 4.02 49.22
C ILE A 7 -20.84 3.49 48.13
N LEU A 8 -20.48 3.49 46.84
CA LEU A 8 -19.79 2.44 46.07
C LEU A 8 -20.62 1.13 45.96
N ALA A 9 -21.16 0.84 44.77
CA ALA A 9 -21.68 -0.48 44.42
C ALA A 9 -20.77 -1.11 43.36
N THR A 10 -20.26 -2.27 43.71
CA THR A 10 -19.15 -3.00 43.12
C THR A 10 -19.59 -3.86 41.93
N MET A 11 -18.67 -4.02 40.99
CA MET A 11 -18.73 -4.85 39.78
C MET A 11 -18.29 -6.29 40.10
N ILE A 12 -19.09 -7.31 39.76
CA ILE A 12 -18.75 -8.74 39.55
C ILE A 12 -19.90 -9.30 38.66
N GLY A 13 -19.76 -10.08 37.60
CA GLY A 13 -18.68 -10.90 37.06
C GLY A 13 -19.29 -12.24 36.61
N SER A 14 -19.01 -12.63 35.36
CA SER A 14 -19.02 -14.00 34.81
C SER A 14 -20.36 -14.74 34.63
N SER A 15 -20.66 -15.09 33.37
CA SER A 15 -21.33 -16.34 33.02
C SER A 15 -20.37 -17.20 32.19
N VAL A 16 -19.92 -18.29 32.82
CA VAL A 16 -19.22 -19.41 32.20
C VAL A 16 -20.28 -20.29 31.54
N LEU A 17 -20.08 -20.69 30.29
CA LEU A 17 -20.80 -21.81 29.68
C LEU A 17 -19.80 -22.90 29.33
N VAL A 18 -20.11 -24.08 29.87
CA VAL A 18 -19.30 -25.27 30.04
C VAL A 18 -19.15 -26.03 28.72
N ALA A 19 -17.96 -26.59 28.53
CA ALA A 19 -17.56 -27.47 27.44
C ALA A 19 -18.31 -28.81 27.44
N VAL A 20 -18.61 -29.34 26.24
CA VAL A 20 -18.80 -30.78 26.01
C VAL A 20 -17.63 -31.27 25.17
N VAL A 21 -16.90 -32.22 25.75
CA VAL A 21 -15.65 -32.80 25.26
C VAL A 21 -15.93 -33.89 24.23
N GLY A 22 -15.24 -33.82 23.09
CA GLY A 22 -14.93 -34.97 22.22
C GLY A 22 -13.44 -34.89 21.86
N PRO A 23 -12.70 -36.02 21.78
CA PRO A 23 -11.25 -36.01 21.74
C PRO A 23 -10.76 -35.58 20.35
N ILE A 24 -10.18 -34.38 20.26
CA ILE A 24 -9.37 -33.99 19.11
C ILE A 24 -7.91 -34.10 19.53
N SER A 25 -7.18 -34.87 18.74
CA SER A 25 -5.76 -35.19 18.82
C SER A 25 -4.89 -34.04 19.31
N ALA A 26 -4.07 -34.34 20.32
CA ALA A 26 -2.98 -33.52 20.80
C ALA A 26 -2.03 -33.14 19.66
N GLY A 27 -1.86 -31.83 19.44
CA GLY A 27 -0.89 -31.30 18.49
C GLY A 27 -1.27 -29.99 17.82
N ALA A 28 -1.76 -29.00 18.56
CA ALA A 28 -1.91 -27.64 18.04
C ALA A 28 -2.02 -26.61 19.18
N GLU A 29 -0.95 -26.44 19.96
CA GLU A 29 -0.84 -25.32 20.90
C GLU A 29 0.56 -24.73 20.79
N ALA A 30 0.66 -23.66 20.00
CA ALA A 30 1.62 -22.55 20.07
C ALA A 30 1.70 -21.81 18.72
N ALA A 31 0.56 -21.40 18.15
CA ALA A 31 0.57 -20.26 17.25
C ALA A 31 0.49 -19.03 18.14
N GLN A 32 1.65 -18.44 18.44
CA GLN A 32 1.75 -17.14 19.07
C GLN A 32 0.82 -16.16 18.34
N GLU A 33 -0.19 -15.67 19.05
CA GLU A 33 -0.81 -14.39 18.74
C GLU A 33 0.32 -13.36 18.65
N GLN A 34 0.78 -13.07 17.43
CA GLN A 34 1.61 -11.92 17.17
C GLN A 34 0.80 -10.70 17.60
N LYS A 35 1.19 -10.11 18.73
CA LYS A 35 0.91 -8.71 19.07
C LYS A 35 1.38 -7.84 17.90
N GLN A 36 0.52 -7.64 16.91
CA GLN A 36 0.61 -6.52 16.01
C GLN A 36 0.26 -5.29 16.85
N THR A 37 1.27 -4.50 17.17
CA THR A 37 1.13 -3.28 17.98
C THR A 37 0.08 -2.35 17.38
N ASP A 38 -0.76 -1.79 18.24
CA ASP A 38 -1.93 -0.90 18.01
C ASP A 38 -1.60 0.45 17.32
N ASN A 39 -0.42 0.56 16.67
CA ASN A 39 0.17 1.76 16.07
C ASN A 39 -0.60 2.32 14.85
N LYS A 40 -1.73 1.71 14.49
CA LYS A 40 -2.65 2.23 13.46
C LYS A 40 -3.70 3.19 14.03
N LYS A 41 -3.88 3.26 15.34
CA LYS A 41 -4.89 4.12 15.97
C LYS A 41 -4.38 5.55 16.15
N VAL A 42 -5.21 6.53 15.82
CA VAL A 42 -4.95 7.96 16.02
C VAL A 42 -6.01 8.49 16.99
N GLN A 43 -5.56 8.98 18.15
CA GLN A 43 -6.47 9.63 19.10
C GLN A 43 -6.96 10.96 18.54
N ILE A 44 -8.25 11.23 18.70
CA ILE A 44 -8.90 12.45 18.24
C ILE A 44 -9.19 13.30 19.46
N ASP A 45 -8.45 14.40 19.61
CA ASP A 45 -8.72 15.38 20.66
C ASP A 45 -10.03 16.15 20.41
N GLN A 46 -10.49 16.89 21.40
CA GLN A 46 -11.75 17.63 21.34
C GLN A 46 -11.76 18.71 20.25
N LYS A 47 -10.61 19.35 19.95
CA LYS A 47 -10.50 20.41 18.95
C LYS A 47 -10.61 19.82 17.54
N LEU A 48 -9.92 18.71 17.28
CA LEU A 48 -10.02 17.97 16.03
C LEU A 48 -11.42 17.37 15.86
N ALA A 49 -12.01 16.80 16.91
CA ALA A 49 -13.37 16.27 16.87
C ALA A 49 -14.39 17.32 16.42
N ALA A 50 -14.28 18.55 16.92
CA ALA A 50 -15.14 19.66 16.51
C ALA A 50 -14.95 20.03 15.03
N LYS A 51 -13.71 20.07 14.53
CA LYS A 51 -13.41 20.32 13.10
C LYS A 51 -14.00 19.23 12.20
N LEU A 52 -13.81 17.96 12.59
CA LEU A 52 -14.32 16.81 11.85
C LEU A 52 -15.86 16.84 11.78
N GLN A 53 -16.52 17.15 12.90
CA GLN A 53 -17.97 17.31 12.95
C GLN A 53 -18.48 18.45 12.08
N LYS A 54 -17.78 19.58 12.07
CA LYS A 54 -18.11 20.69 11.18
C LYS A 54 -17.98 20.29 9.71
N ALA A 55 -16.89 19.62 9.32
CA ALA A 55 -16.67 19.21 7.94
C ALA A 55 -17.76 18.26 7.43
N ILE A 56 -18.14 17.24 8.20
CA ILE A 56 -19.20 16.31 7.79
C ILE A 56 -20.58 16.97 7.77
N LYS A 57 -20.83 17.97 8.63
CA LYS A 57 -22.06 18.78 8.60
C LYS A 57 -22.13 19.65 7.35
N VAL A 58 -21.01 20.27 6.95
CA VAL A 58 -20.91 21.02 5.67
C VAL A 58 -21.19 20.09 4.48
N TYR A 59 -20.70 18.86 4.52
CA TYR A 59 -20.88 17.90 3.43
C TYR A 59 -22.31 17.32 3.36
N THR A 60 -22.86 16.89 4.49
CA THR A 60 -24.15 16.16 4.54
C THR A 60 -25.36 17.04 4.83
N GLY A 61 -25.15 18.29 5.27
CA GLY A 61 -26.20 19.19 5.77
C GLY A 61 -26.74 18.81 7.16
N LYS A 62 -26.22 17.76 7.80
CA LYS A 62 -26.71 17.25 9.10
C LYS A 62 -25.58 16.77 10.00
N GLU A 63 -25.90 16.55 11.27
CA GLU A 63 -24.94 15.99 12.22
C GLU A 63 -24.82 14.48 12.06
N ILE A 64 -23.57 13.99 12.01
CA ILE A 64 -23.23 12.58 11.82
C ILE A 64 -22.35 12.15 12.99
N LYS A 65 -22.70 11.05 13.66
CA LYS A 65 -21.85 10.52 14.74
C LYS A 65 -20.59 9.89 14.15
N LEU A 66 -19.43 10.32 14.64
CA LEU A 66 -18.12 9.81 14.24
C LEU A 66 -17.55 8.88 15.32
N LYS A 67 -16.73 7.91 14.90
CA LYS A 67 -15.90 7.13 15.83
C LYS A 67 -14.94 8.08 16.58
N LYS A 68 -14.55 7.68 17.79
CA LYS A 68 -13.65 8.47 18.65
C LYS A 68 -12.16 8.28 18.31
N VAL A 69 -11.85 7.25 17.53
CA VAL A 69 -10.49 6.87 17.17
C VAL A 69 -10.41 6.83 15.65
N GLY A 70 -9.38 7.49 15.11
CA GLY A 70 -9.04 7.45 13.70
C GLY A 70 -8.09 6.29 13.39
N GLU A 71 -7.96 6.00 12.11
CA GLU A 71 -7.04 4.99 11.57
C GLU A 71 -6.01 5.68 10.69
N LYS A 72 -4.73 5.45 10.97
CA LYS A 72 -3.62 5.92 10.14
C LYS A 72 -3.74 5.30 8.75
N ILE A 73 -3.58 6.13 7.73
CA ILE A 73 -3.48 5.69 6.35
C ILE A 73 -2.05 5.22 6.14
N GLU A 74 -1.90 3.97 5.71
CA GLU A 74 -0.59 3.34 5.48
C GLU A 74 0.26 4.16 4.50
N LEU A 75 1.55 4.31 4.83
CA LEU A 75 2.54 5.10 4.06
C LEU A 75 2.14 6.58 3.82
N SER A 76 1.22 7.13 4.62
CA SER A 76 0.79 8.52 4.55
C SER A 76 0.91 9.21 5.91
N PRO A 77 1.24 10.52 5.97
CA PRO A 77 1.13 11.32 7.20
C PRO A 77 -0.33 11.67 7.56
N SER A 78 -1.30 10.98 6.97
CA SER A 78 -2.73 11.19 7.14
C SER A 78 -3.40 10.06 7.92
N ALA A 79 -4.58 10.36 8.43
CA ALA A 79 -5.51 9.41 9.02
C ALA A 79 -6.91 9.61 8.46
N LYS A 80 -7.79 8.64 8.70
CA LYS A 80 -9.23 8.75 8.47
C LYS A 80 -10.00 8.46 9.75
N VAL A 81 -11.18 9.04 9.89
CA VAL A 81 -12.14 8.67 10.92
C VAL A 81 -13.47 8.35 10.27
N GLU A 82 -14.05 7.21 10.63
CA GLU A 82 -15.31 6.74 10.07
C GLU A 82 -16.51 7.21 10.90
N SER A 83 -17.64 7.40 10.25
CA SER A 83 -18.93 7.51 10.92
C SER A 83 -19.30 6.18 11.60
N ILE A 84 -20.14 6.26 12.64
CA ILE A 84 -20.59 5.06 13.37
C ILE A 84 -21.40 4.12 12.45
N ASP A 85 -22.16 4.67 11.51
CA ASP A 85 -22.90 3.90 10.50
C ASP A 85 -22.02 3.35 9.37
N GLY A 86 -20.72 3.68 9.37
CA GLY A 86 -19.76 3.25 8.36
C GLY A 86 -19.96 3.85 6.97
N LYS A 87 -20.91 4.77 6.79
CA LYS A 87 -21.24 5.37 5.49
C LYS A 87 -20.22 6.42 5.04
N TYR A 88 -19.59 7.13 5.97
CA TYR A 88 -18.66 8.22 5.68
C TYR A 88 -17.30 7.98 6.33
N ALA A 89 -16.24 8.50 5.70
CA ALA A 89 -14.94 8.64 6.33
C ALA A 89 -14.35 10.02 6.05
N ILE A 90 -13.81 10.68 7.06
CA ILE A 90 -13.20 12.02 6.92
C ILE A 90 -11.69 11.86 7.00
N ARG A 91 -10.98 12.41 6.02
CA ARG A 91 -9.53 12.30 5.89
C ARG A 91 -8.83 13.57 6.33
N PHE A 92 -7.78 13.43 7.13
CA PHE A 92 -7.04 14.55 7.69
C PHE A 92 -5.56 14.24 7.85
N ASN A 93 -4.72 15.29 7.81
CA ASN A 93 -3.31 15.19 8.18
C ASN A 93 -3.20 14.99 9.69
N ILE A 94 -2.42 13.99 10.12
CA ILE A 94 -2.19 13.73 11.56
C ILE A 94 -1.56 14.96 12.20
N GLU A 95 -0.56 15.53 11.53
CA GLU A 95 0.02 16.80 11.91
C GLU A 95 -0.92 17.96 11.55
N GLY A 96 -1.24 18.80 12.53
CA GLY A 96 -2.09 19.99 12.36
C GLY A 96 -3.59 19.73 12.17
N GLY A 97 -4.01 18.48 11.94
CA GLY A 97 -5.43 18.11 11.85
C GLY A 97 -6.14 18.72 10.64
N LYS A 98 -5.41 19.06 9.58
CA LYS A 98 -5.99 19.66 8.36
C LYS A 98 -6.80 18.61 7.60
N ILE A 99 -8.10 18.86 7.47
CA ILE A 99 -9.02 18.02 6.71
C ILE A 99 -8.82 18.29 5.23
N TRP A 100 -8.74 17.24 4.41
CA TRP A 100 -8.50 17.37 2.98
C TRP A 100 -9.55 16.67 2.12
N GLY A 101 -10.39 15.81 2.71
CA GLY A 101 -11.50 15.23 1.96
C GLY A 101 -12.40 14.33 2.78
N ILE A 102 -13.51 13.97 2.15
CA ILE A 102 -14.58 13.15 2.73
C ILE A 102 -14.90 12.04 1.73
N ASP A 103 -14.92 10.82 2.23
CA ASP A 103 -15.36 9.64 1.52
C ASP A 103 -16.81 9.32 1.90
N GLU A 104 -17.62 8.95 0.91
CA GLU A 104 -18.98 8.44 1.08
C GLU A 104 -19.13 7.11 0.33
N LYS A 105 -19.71 6.13 1.00
CA LYS A 105 -20.20 4.90 0.36
C LYS A 105 -21.48 5.21 -0.42
N VAL A 106 -21.40 5.07 -1.73
CA VAL A 106 -22.51 5.24 -2.67
C VAL A 106 -22.73 3.97 -3.48
N THR A 107 -23.87 3.89 -4.17
CA THR A 107 -24.15 2.78 -5.09
C THR A 107 -23.53 3.06 -6.47
N ILE A 108 -23.18 2.00 -7.20
CA ILE A 108 -22.68 2.06 -8.57
C ILE A 108 -23.63 2.81 -9.53
N GLU A 109 -24.93 2.86 -9.21
CA GLU A 109 -25.95 3.62 -9.94
C GLU A 109 -25.72 5.13 -9.93
N LYS A 110 -24.96 5.65 -8.95
CA LYS A 110 -24.53 7.06 -8.93
C LYS A 110 -23.49 7.38 -9.99
N ILE A 111 -22.86 6.36 -10.56
CA ILE A 111 -21.80 6.52 -11.55
C ILE A 111 -22.44 6.35 -12.93
N SER A 112 -22.21 7.29 -13.84
CA SER A 112 -22.88 7.26 -15.15
C SER A 112 -22.42 6.04 -15.97
N LYS A 113 -23.27 5.59 -16.91
CA LYS A 113 -22.93 4.44 -17.76
C LYS A 113 -21.76 4.75 -18.69
N GLU A 114 -21.59 6.01 -19.08
CA GLU A 114 -20.47 6.50 -19.86
C GLU A 114 -19.16 6.38 -19.06
N ASP A 115 -19.14 6.87 -17.81
CA ASP A 115 -17.96 6.77 -16.93
C ASP A 115 -17.60 5.30 -16.67
N GLN A 116 -18.59 4.46 -16.36
CA GLN A 116 -18.40 3.01 -16.22
C GLN A 116 -17.80 2.40 -17.49
N GLY A 117 -18.27 2.81 -18.67
CA GLY A 117 -17.75 2.37 -19.96
C GLY A 117 -16.29 2.77 -20.20
N VAL A 118 -15.90 4.01 -19.84
CA VAL A 118 -14.51 4.49 -19.90
C VAL A 118 -13.60 3.63 -19.03
N ILE A 119 -14.02 3.37 -17.79
CA ILE A 119 -13.25 2.55 -16.84
C ILE A 119 -13.07 1.12 -17.38
N LEU A 120 -14.16 0.49 -17.84
CA LEU A 120 -14.11 -0.86 -18.41
C LEU A 120 -13.21 -0.95 -19.64
N LYS A 121 -13.20 0.07 -20.49
CA LYS A 121 -12.32 0.14 -21.67
C LYS A 121 -10.84 0.13 -21.26
N VAL A 122 -10.48 0.88 -20.21
CA VAL A 122 -9.09 0.90 -19.69
C VAL A 122 -8.70 -0.46 -19.11
N LEU A 123 -9.55 -1.05 -18.27
CA LEU A 123 -9.29 -2.36 -17.67
C LEU A 123 -9.12 -3.46 -18.72
N LYS A 124 -10.03 -3.55 -19.70
CA LYS A 124 -9.96 -4.53 -20.79
C LYS A 124 -8.76 -4.33 -21.70
N LYS A 125 -8.33 -3.08 -21.92
CA LYS A 125 -7.11 -2.78 -22.66
C LYS A 125 -5.86 -3.24 -21.90
N ALA A 126 -5.87 -3.11 -20.58
CA ALA A 126 -4.76 -3.53 -19.74
C ALA A 126 -4.64 -5.07 -19.65
N TYR A 127 -5.77 -5.77 -19.53
CA TYR A 127 -5.80 -7.23 -19.51
C TYR A 127 -7.14 -7.78 -19.99
N ALA A 128 -7.22 -8.28 -21.23
CA ALA A 128 -8.48 -8.66 -21.86
C ALA A 128 -9.08 -9.97 -21.32
N ASN A 129 -8.25 -10.87 -20.79
CA ASN A 129 -8.65 -12.25 -20.43
C ASN A 129 -9.39 -12.33 -19.07
N LYS A 130 -9.71 -11.19 -18.46
CA LYS A 130 -10.41 -11.14 -17.17
C LYS A 130 -11.81 -10.54 -17.32
N SER A 131 -12.73 -11.05 -16.51
CA SER A 131 -14.10 -10.55 -16.45
C SER A 131 -14.19 -9.40 -15.45
N TYR A 132 -14.67 -8.25 -15.92
CA TYR A 132 -14.80 -7.05 -15.11
C TYR A 132 -16.26 -6.78 -14.79
N ALA A 133 -16.64 -7.03 -13.54
CA ALA A 133 -17.92 -6.66 -12.98
C ALA A 133 -17.70 -5.81 -11.72
N PHE A 134 -18.31 -4.62 -11.69
CA PHE A 134 -18.22 -3.73 -10.54
C PHE A 134 -19.08 -4.23 -9.39
N ASN A 135 -18.56 -4.10 -8.18
CA ASN A 135 -19.34 -4.23 -6.96
C ASN A 135 -20.39 -3.12 -6.88
N LYS A 136 -21.48 -3.39 -6.15
CA LYS A 136 -22.56 -2.41 -5.96
C LYS A 136 -22.12 -1.18 -5.17
N GLU A 137 -21.21 -1.35 -4.22
CA GLU A 137 -20.69 -0.27 -3.38
C GLU A 137 -19.46 0.39 -4.06
N VAL A 138 -19.46 1.72 -4.09
CA VAL A 138 -18.40 2.57 -4.61
C VAL A 138 -18.04 3.59 -3.54
N ILE A 139 -16.76 3.90 -3.39
CA ILE A 139 -16.34 5.01 -2.54
C ILE A 139 -16.26 6.27 -3.39
N MET A 140 -17.12 7.24 -3.12
CA MET A 140 -17.04 8.58 -3.68
C MET A 140 -16.20 9.45 -2.76
N HIS A 141 -15.17 10.09 -3.30
CA HIS A 141 -14.33 11.02 -2.58
C HIS A 141 -14.62 12.45 -3.05
N ARG A 142 -14.89 13.35 -2.11
CA ARG A 142 -15.00 14.78 -2.34
C ARG A 142 -13.89 15.52 -1.61
N GLY A 143 -13.17 16.37 -2.32
CA GLY A 143 -12.16 17.24 -1.74
C GLY A 143 -12.79 18.21 -0.72
N TYR A 144 -12.05 18.53 0.33
CA TYR A 144 -12.44 19.50 1.34
C TYR A 144 -11.28 20.46 1.58
N ASP A 145 -11.52 21.76 1.46
CA ASP A 145 -10.55 22.78 1.82
C ASP A 145 -10.59 22.99 3.33
N GLY A 146 -9.68 22.34 4.06
CA GLY A 146 -9.57 22.43 5.51
C GLY A 146 -9.27 23.83 6.06
N GLU A 147 -8.77 24.75 5.22
CA GLU A 147 -8.49 26.14 5.61
C GLU A 147 -9.70 27.03 5.42
N LYS A 148 -10.39 26.88 4.28
CA LYS A 148 -11.62 27.65 3.97
C LYS A 148 -12.90 26.99 4.46
N GLU A 149 -12.77 25.80 5.05
CA GLU A 149 -13.85 24.97 5.60
C GLU A 149 -15.02 24.77 4.64
N LYS A 150 -14.71 24.46 3.38
CA LYS A 150 -15.69 24.28 2.31
C LYS A 150 -15.35 23.11 1.40
N LEU A 151 -16.34 22.63 0.66
CA LEU A 151 -16.14 21.59 -0.35
C LEU A 151 -15.26 22.10 -1.49
N GLY A 152 -14.29 21.28 -1.86
CA GLY A 152 -13.45 21.47 -3.04
C GLY A 152 -14.14 21.02 -4.32
N VAL A 153 -13.44 21.24 -5.43
CA VAL A 153 -13.87 20.81 -6.77
C VAL A 153 -13.60 19.32 -7.00
N ASN A 154 -12.59 18.76 -6.33
CA ASN A 154 -12.14 17.39 -6.58
C ASN A 154 -13.22 16.37 -6.27
N LEU A 155 -13.54 15.54 -7.26
CA LEU A 155 -14.47 14.44 -7.17
C LEU A 155 -13.84 13.22 -7.83
N SER A 156 -13.71 12.14 -7.08
CA SER A 156 -13.24 10.87 -7.61
C SER A 156 -14.05 9.71 -7.07
N TYR A 157 -13.98 8.59 -7.79
CA TYR A 157 -14.60 7.35 -7.40
C TYR A 157 -13.53 6.27 -7.28
N ARG A 158 -13.61 5.46 -6.23
CA ARG A 158 -12.91 4.19 -6.14
C ARG A 158 -13.92 3.07 -6.32
N LEU A 159 -13.82 2.39 -7.45
CA LEU A 159 -14.65 1.25 -7.80
C LEU A 159 -13.87 -0.02 -7.56
N THR A 160 -14.54 -1.05 -7.08
CA THR A 160 -13.96 -2.38 -6.87
C THR A 160 -14.76 -3.42 -7.64
N GLY A 161 -14.15 -4.56 -7.89
CA GLY A 161 -14.81 -5.77 -8.37
C GLY A 161 -14.02 -7.00 -7.93
N LYS A 162 -14.39 -8.17 -8.46
CA LYS A 162 -13.62 -9.39 -8.21
C LYS A 162 -12.21 -9.19 -8.76
N ASP A 163 -11.22 -9.20 -7.87
CA ASP A 163 -9.79 -9.09 -8.18
C ASP A 163 -9.34 -7.77 -8.84
N PHE A 164 -10.07 -6.67 -8.70
CA PHE A 164 -9.56 -5.37 -9.15
C PHE A 164 -10.09 -4.18 -8.34
N GLU A 165 -9.31 -3.11 -8.34
CA GLU A 165 -9.68 -1.78 -7.83
C GLU A 165 -9.26 -0.74 -8.86
N VAL A 166 -10.08 0.30 -9.04
CA VAL A 166 -9.81 1.41 -9.94
C VAL A 166 -10.23 2.75 -9.34
N SER A 167 -9.36 3.74 -9.48
CA SER A 167 -9.61 5.14 -9.16
C SER A 167 -9.97 5.89 -10.44
N PHE A 168 -11.10 6.60 -10.42
CA PHE A 168 -11.58 7.42 -11.51
C PHE A 168 -11.73 8.88 -11.05
N ALA A 169 -11.03 9.79 -11.72
CA ALA A 169 -11.10 11.22 -11.48
C ALA A 169 -12.25 11.83 -12.29
N LYS A 170 -13.39 12.10 -11.62
CA LYS A 170 -14.55 12.71 -12.27
C LYS A 170 -14.39 14.22 -12.45
N GLU A 171 -13.86 14.90 -11.44
CA GLU A 171 -13.54 16.33 -11.42
C GLU A 171 -12.22 16.54 -10.69
N ASN A 172 -11.36 17.44 -11.17
CA ASN A 172 -10.12 17.80 -10.48
C ASN A 172 -9.81 19.29 -10.65
N SER A 173 -9.21 19.90 -9.62
CA SER A 173 -8.70 21.26 -9.64
C SER A 173 -7.27 21.29 -10.16
N ALA A 174 -7.05 22.06 -11.24
CA ALA A 174 -5.81 22.30 -11.97
C ALA A 174 -5.36 21.19 -12.94
N LYS A 175 -5.31 21.54 -14.24
CA LYS A 175 -4.56 20.93 -15.38
C LYS A 175 -4.63 19.40 -15.60
N GLU A 176 -5.37 18.64 -14.80
CA GLU A 176 -5.52 17.19 -14.96
C GLU A 176 -6.75 16.80 -15.81
N LEU A 177 -6.66 15.64 -16.45
CA LEU A 177 -7.67 15.14 -17.37
C LEU A 177 -8.93 14.72 -16.60
N LYS A 178 -9.95 15.58 -16.61
CA LYS A 178 -11.31 15.26 -16.16
C LYS A 178 -11.82 14.00 -16.85
N GLY A 179 -12.49 13.12 -16.11
CA GLY A 179 -13.13 11.92 -16.66
C GLY A 179 -12.12 10.84 -17.05
N THR A 180 -11.03 10.70 -16.30
CA THR A 180 -9.99 9.70 -16.58
C THR A 180 -9.76 8.75 -15.42
N VAL A 181 -9.20 7.59 -15.75
CA VAL A 181 -8.72 6.62 -14.77
C VAL A 181 -7.40 7.14 -14.20
N GLY A 182 -7.38 7.45 -12.90
CA GLY A 182 -6.19 7.92 -12.19
C GLY A 182 -5.24 6.79 -11.79
N GLY A 183 -5.75 5.56 -11.69
CA GLY A 183 -4.94 4.36 -11.50
C GLY A 183 -5.80 3.13 -11.20
N PHE A 184 -5.24 1.94 -11.42
CA PHE A 184 -5.91 0.68 -11.14
C PHE A 184 -4.94 -0.44 -10.79
N LYS A 185 -5.46 -1.45 -10.09
CA LYS A 185 -4.78 -2.69 -9.75
C LYS A 185 -5.66 -3.86 -10.15
N ILE A 186 -5.07 -4.88 -10.77
CA ILE A 186 -5.72 -6.15 -11.07
C ILE A 186 -4.93 -7.24 -10.36
N GLN A 187 -5.60 -8.03 -9.55
CA GLN A 187 -5.05 -9.18 -8.82
C GLN A 187 -5.16 -10.45 -9.66
N PHE A 188 -4.22 -11.37 -9.46
CA PHE A 188 -4.12 -12.62 -10.20
C PHE A 188 -3.85 -13.78 -9.24
N THR A 189 -4.45 -14.93 -9.52
CA THR A 189 -3.94 -16.20 -8.99
C THR A 189 -2.71 -16.63 -9.77
N LYS A 190 -1.91 -17.54 -9.22
CA LYS A 190 -0.71 -18.06 -9.88
C LYS A 190 -1.01 -18.62 -11.28
N GLU A 191 -2.15 -19.27 -11.44
CA GLU A 191 -2.59 -19.93 -12.68
C GLU A 191 -3.02 -18.94 -13.76
N GLU A 192 -3.37 -17.70 -13.38
CA GLU A 192 -3.74 -16.63 -14.32
C GLU A 192 -2.52 -15.85 -14.86
N ILE A 193 -1.32 -16.09 -14.30
CA ILE A 193 -0.09 -15.39 -14.69
C ILE A 193 0.45 -15.97 -15.99
N ASP A 194 0.93 -15.09 -16.88
CA ASP A 194 1.64 -15.52 -18.10
C ASP A 194 2.85 -16.42 -17.73
N PRO A 195 2.98 -17.62 -18.33
CA PRO A 195 4.04 -18.57 -17.95
C PRO A 195 5.45 -18.01 -18.08
N LYS A 196 5.73 -17.16 -19.09
CA LYS A 196 7.06 -16.57 -19.29
C LYS A 196 7.37 -15.55 -18.20
N LEU A 197 6.36 -14.77 -17.79
CA LEU A 197 6.48 -13.81 -16.70
C LEU A 197 6.76 -14.52 -15.38
N LEU A 198 6.03 -15.61 -15.11
CA LEU A 198 6.27 -16.44 -13.92
C LEU A 198 7.67 -17.07 -13.94
N GLU A 199 8.10 -17.63 -15.08
CA GLU A 199 9.44 -18.20 -15.25
C GLU A 199 10.53 -17.17 -14.99
N THR A 200 10.35 -15.95 -15.51
CA THR A 200 11.28 -14.84 -15.30
C THR A 200 11.41 -14.50 -13.81
N ALA A 201 10.29 -14.38 -13.10
CA ALA A 201 10.30 -14.08 -11.66
C ALA A 201 10.93 -15.21 -10.82
N VAL A 202 10.63 -16.48 -11.15
CA VAL A 202 11.23 -17.65 -10.49
C VAL A 202 12.74 -17.68 -10.71
N LYS A 203 13.21 -17.49 -11.95
CA LYS A 203 14.64 -17.45 -12.25
C LYS A 203 15.32 -16.29 -11.51
N ALA A 204 14.71 -15.11 -11.51
CA ALA A 204 15.28 -13.93 -10.88
C ALA A 204 15.48 -14.09 -9.37
N THR A 205 14.49 -14.67 -8.68
CA THR A 205 14.56 -14.95 -7.23
C THR A 205 15.55 -16.06 -6.91
N LYS A 206 15.64 -17.09 -7.76
CA LYS A 206 16.66 -18.14 -7.64
C LYS A 206 18.06 -17.59 -7.81
N THR A 207 18.30 -16.78 -8.83
CA THR A 207 19.59 -16.14 -9.08
C THR A 207 19.99 -15.18 -7.95
N ALA A 208 19.08 -14.30 -7.52
CA ALA A 208 19.41 -13.27 -6.52
C ALA A 208 19.58 -13.85 -5.11
N PHE A 209 18.76 -14.84 -4.73
CA PHE A 209 18.62 -15.25 -3.34
C PHE A 209 18.69 -16.77 -3.11
N ASN A 210 18.88 -17.57 -4.15
CA ASN A 210 18.69 -19.03 -4.11
C ASN A 210 17.32 -19.44 -3.55
N HIS A 211 16.29 -18.66 -3.88
CA HIS A 211 14.93 -18.82 -3.34
C HIS A 211 13.96 -19.36 -4.39
N ASP A 212 13.13 -20.34 -4.01
CA ASP A 212 12.09 -20.89 -4.87
C ASP A 212 10.78 -20.12 -4.66
N LEU A 213 10.45 -19.21 -5.58
CA LEU A 213 9.30 -18.31 -5.48
C LEU A 213 7.97 -19.06 -5.40
N MET A 214 7.27 -18.90 -4.28
CA MET A 214 5.93 -19.47 -4.05
C MET A 214 4.89 -18.36 -4.05
N VAL A 215 4.47 -17.90 -5.24
CA VAL A 215 3.61 -16.73 -5.43
C VAL A 215 2.37 -16.78 -4.51
N THR A 216 2.32 -15.88 -3.52
CA THR A 216 1.17 -15.69 -2.63
C THR A 216 0.34 -14.47 -3.01
N ASN A 217 0.94 -13.53 -3.75
CA ASN A 217 0.27 -12.33 -4.22
C ASN A 217 0.87 -11.93 -5.58
N ALA A 218 -0.01 -11.58 -6.53
CA ALA A 218 0.37 -11.16 -7.87
C ALA A 218 -0.59 -10.09 -8.38
N GLN A 219 -0.05 -8.93 -8.78
CA GLN A 219 -0.85 -7.81 -9.26
C GLN A 219 -0.24 -7.12 -10.47
N LEU A 220 -1.10 -6.61 -11.34
CA LEU A 220 -0.78 -5.67 -12.41
C LEU A 220 -1.29 -4.27 -12.05
N THR A 221 -0.37 -3.31 -11.93
CA THR A 221 -0.68 -1.92 -11.64
C THR A 221 -0.62 -1.09 -12.93
N ASN A 222 -1.70 -0.35 -13.20
CA ASN A 222 -1.84 0.56 -14.33
C ASN A 222 -1.58 -0.06 -15.71
N GLY A 223 -1.65 -1.40 -15.82
CA GLY A 223 -1.36 -2.12 -17.06
C GLY A 223 0.12 -2.11 -17.44
N ILE A 224 1.02 -1.74 -16.53
CA ILE A 224 2.44 -1.54 -16.79
C ILE A 224 3.28 -2.42 -15.87
N THR A 225 3.07 -2.34 -14.57
CA THR A 225 3.97 -2.95 -13.58
C THR A 225 3.33 -4.20 -13.00
N TRP A 226 3.99 -5.33 -13.21
CA TRP A 226 3.72 -6.58 -12.51
C TRP A 226 4.49 -6.62 -11.20
N THR A 227 3.81 -6.99 -10.12
CA THR A 227 4.43 -7.29 -8.83
C THR A 227 4.06 -8.70 -8.43
N LEU A 228 5.05 -9.57 -8.28
CA LEU A 228 4.90 -10.95 -7.82
C LEU A 228 5.67 -11.08 -6.51
N GLU A 229 5.04 -11.68 -5.50
CA GLU A 229 5.68 -11.82 -4.21
C GLU A 229 5.25 -13.09 -3.49
N ASP A 230 6.11 -13.49 -2.55
CA ASP A 230 5.78 -14.42 -1.49
C ASP A 230 6.12 -13.84 -0.11
N LYS A 231 6.25 -14.69 0.91
CA LYS A 231 6.56 -14.25 2.27
C LYS A 231 7.95 -13.59 2.39
N ASP A 232 8.91 -13.99 1.57
CA ASP A 232 10.33 -13.63 1.71
C ASP A 232 10.79 -12.67 0.61
N VAL A 233 10.21 -12.75 -0.59
CA VAL A 233 10.71 -12.01 -1.75
C VAL A 233 9.62 -11.23 -2.48
N LEU A 234 10.03 -10.19 -3.19
CA LEU A 234 9.21 -9.39 -4.09
C LEU A 234 9.99 -9.14 -5.38
N VAL A 235 9.30 -9.33 -6.51
CA VAL A 235 9.77 -9.09 -7.86
C VAL A 235 8.88 -8.07 -8.52
N GLU A 236 9.46 -7.07 -9.18
CA GLU A 236 8.74 -6.16 -10.07
C GLU A 236 9.26 -6.27 -11.50
N MET A 237 8.32 -6.26 -12.44
CA MET A 237 8.58 -6.20 -13.87
C MET A 237 7.75 -5.08 -14.49
N GLU A 238 8.37 -4.24 -15.30
CA GLU A 238 7.67 -3.20 -16.05
C GLU A 238 7.58 -3.60 -17.52
N ARG A 239 6.36 -3.67 -18.05
CA ARG A 239 6.09 -4.08 -19.44
C ARG A 239 6.70 -5.45 -19.80
N GLY A 240 6.85 -6.33 -18.80
CA GLY A 240 7.42 -7.67 -18.94
C GLY A 240 8.93 -7.76 -18.67
N GLU A 241 9.62 -6.63 -18.53
CA GLU A 241 11.06 -6.61 -18.25
C GLU A 241 11.31 -6.54 -16.74
N LEU A 242 12.25 -7.33 -16.23
CA LEU A 242 12.63 -7.33 -14.83
C LEU A 242 13.23 -5.97 -14.44
N THR A 243 12.68 -5.34 -13.39
CA THR A 243 13.18 -4.05 -12.88
C THR A 243 13.63 -4.12 -11.43
N LYS A 244 13.11 -5.07 -10.64
CA LYS A 244 13.48 -5.19 -9.23
C LYS A 244 13.34 -6.61 -8.72
N VAL A 245 14.28 -6.99 -7.86
CA VAL A 245 14.21 -8.16 -7.00
C VAL A 245 14.64 -7.74 -5.61
N SER A 246 13.84 -8.08 -4.59
CA SER A 246 14.10 -7.69 -3.20
C SER A 246 13.69 -8.76 -2.21
N HIS A 247 14.48 -8.89 -1.14
CA HIS A 247 14.20 -9.73 0.01
C HIS A 247 13.55 -8.88 1.09
N LYS A 248 12.42 -9.35 1.63
CA LYS A 248 11.57 -8.61 2.57
C LYS A 248 12.11 -8.63 4.00
N THR A 249 12.81 -9.70 4.38
CA THR A 249 13.26 -9.92 5.76
C THR A 249 14.75 -9.70 5.99
N ARG A 250 15.58 -9.61 4.94
CA ARG A 250 17.01 -9.29 5.09
C ARG A 250 17.17 -7.82 5.45
N LYS A 251 18.14 -7.51 6.31
CA LYS A 251 18.46 -6.14 6.72
C LYS A 251 19.62 -5.61 5.89
N ALA A 252 19.43 -4.45 5.28
CA ALA A 252 20.50 -3.73 4.60
C ALA A 252 21.39 -3.00 5.61
N VAL A 253 22.66 -2.80 5.24
CA VAL A 253 23.55 -1.88 5.96
C VAL A 253 23.03 -0.46 5.79
N THR A 254 23.13 0.34 6.86
CA THR A 254 22.72 1.75 6.84
C THR A 254 23.89 2.70 6.63
N THR A 255 25.11 2.17 6.48
CA THR A 255 26.34 2.95 6.22
C THR A 255 27.28 2.17 5.29
N ASN A 256 28.23 2.88 4.66
CA ASN A 256 29.28 2.29 3.83
C ASN A 256 30.56 1.92 4.61
N LYS A 257 30.50 1.82 5.95
CA LYS A 257 31.67 1.45 6.76
C LYS A 257 32.02 -0.03 6.64
N GLU A 258 31.01 -0.87 6.48
CA GLU A 258 31.14 -2.34 6.44
C GLU A 258 31.42 -2.86 5.04
N ILE A 259 31.00 -2.12 4.01
CA ILE A 259 31.11 -2.50 2.61
C ILE A 259 31.56 -1.28 1.82
N THR A 260 32.69 -1.41 1.15
CA THR A 260 33.21 -0.37 0.27
C THR A 260 32.46 -0.35 -1.07
N GLU A 261 32.52 0.77 -1.80
CA GLU A 261 31.94 0.88 -3.15
C GLU A 261 32.53 -0.17 -4.11
N LYS A 262 33.81 -0.48 -3.96
CA LYS A 262 34.47 -1.55 -4.72
C LYS A 262 33.87 -2.92 -4.40
N GLU A 263 33.73 -3.27 -3.12
CA GLU A 263 33.14 -4.55 -2.73
C GLU A 263 31.67 -4.65 -3.16
N ALA A 264 30.92 -3.56 -3.06
CA ALA A 264 29.55 -3.51 -3.56
C ALA A 264 29.50 -3.76 -5.07
N LYS A 265 30.42 -3.17 -5.83
CA LYS A 265 30.55 -3.41 -7.27
C LYS A 265 30.87 -4.87 -7.58
N ASP A 266 31.83 -5.45 -6.87
CA ASP A 266 32.27 -6.84 -7.06
C ASP A 266 31.12 -7.84 -6.78
N VAL A 267 30.31 -7.58 -5.75
CA VAL A 267 29.12 -8.39 -5.41
C VAL A 267 27.99 -8.22 -6.42
N VAL A 268 27.70 -6.99 -6.85
CA VAL A 268 26.53 -6.67 -7.68
C VAL A 268 26.76 -7.01 -9.15
N ALA A 269 28.01 -6.97 -9.64
CA ALA A 269 28.34 -7.20 -11.04
C ALA A 269 27.78 -8.49 -11.66
N PRO A 270 27.96 -9.69 -11.06
CA PRO A 270 27.39 -10.92 -11.63
C PRO A 270 25.85 -10.86 -11.70
N LEU A 271 25.19 -10.34 -10.66
CA LEU A 271 23.73 -10.23 -10.63
C LEU A 271 23.20 -9.20 -11.62
N ALA A 272 23.87 -8.07 -11.78
CA ALA A 272 23.49 -7.06 -12.77
C ALA A 272 23.54 -7.65 -14.19
N LYS A 273 24.55 -8.48 -14.47
CA LYS A 273 24.68 -9.17 -15.75
C LYS A 273 23.61 -10.24 -15.94
N GLU A 274 23.34 -11.07 -14.95
CA GLU A 274 22.38 -12.17 -15.08
C GLU A 274 20.92 -11.71 -15.10
N LEU A 275 20.57 -10.72 -14.27
CA LEU A 275 19.19 -10.26 -14.10
C LEU A 275 18.77 -9.21 -15.13
N PHE A 276 19.69 -8.32 -15.52
CA PHE A 276 19.37 -7.15 -16.35
C PHE A 276 20.21 -7.06 -17.63
N ASN A 277 21.06 -8.07 -17.90
CA ASN A 277 22.05 -8.02 -18.99
C ASN A 277 22.91 -6.75 -18.97
N MET A 278 23.19 -6.21 -17.77
CA MET A 278 23.93 -4.97 -17.60
C MET A 278 25.39 -5.28 -17.27
N ASP A 279 26.31 -4.74 -18.08
CA ASP A 279 27.72 -4.67 -17.70
C ASP A 279 27.95 -3.40 -16.87
N ILE A 280 28.40 -3.60 -15.63
CA ILE A 280 28.64 -2.51 -14.69
C ILE A 280 30.13 -2.25 -14.44
N ALA A 281 31.03 -2.94 -15.14
CA ALA A 281 32.48 -2.92 -14.89
C ALA A 281 33.08 -1.50 -14.99
N GLU A 282 32.57 -0.66 -15.89
CA GLU A 282 33.03 0.74 -16.05
C GLU A 282 32.14 1.76 -15.33
N LEU A 283 31.06 1.34 -14.67
CA LEU A 283 30.17 2.28 -13.98
C LEU A 283 30.82 2.81 -12.69
N GLU A 284 30.62 4.09 -12.45
CA GLU A 284 30.94 4.70 -11.16
C GLU A 284 29.96 4.19 -10.10
N VAL A 285 30.46 3.82 -8.92
CA VAL A 285 29.65 3.37 -7.79
C VAL A 285 29.79 4.36 -6.67
N LYS A 286 28.66 4.82 -6.11
CA LYS A 286 28.64 5.71 -4.95
C LYS A 286 27.69 5.23 -3.89
N TRP A 287 28.09 5.33 -2.64
CA TRP A 287 27.15 5.27 -1.52
C TRP A 287 26.34 6.57 -1.45
N VAL A 288 25.00 6.45 -1.44
CA VAL A 288 24.10 7.60 -1.29
C VAL A 288 23.43 7.51 0.07
N SER A 289 23.92 8.30 1.03
CA SER A 289 23.50 8.23 2.44
C SER A 289 22.04 8.59 2.68
N GLU A 290 21.46 9.47 1.85
CA GLU A 290 20.03 9.83 1.94
C GLU A 290 19.11 8.62 1.75
N TYR A 291 19.56 7.66 0.93
CA TYR A 291 18.77 6.49 0.55
C TYR A 291 19.35 5.19 1.09
N GLU A 292 20.46 5.23 1.82
CA GLU A 292 21.13 4.05 2.38
C GLU A 292 21.36 2.94 1.35
N ASN A 293 21.83 3.31 0.15
CA ASN A 293 21.99 2.40 -0.98
C ASN A 293 23.28 2.70 -1.77
N TYR A 294 23.78 1.68 -2.49
CA TYR A 294 24.83 1.85 -3.49
C TYR A 294 24.20 2.13 -4.85
N TYR A 295 24.63 3.20 -5.49
CA TYR A 295 24.14 3.64 -6.80
C TYR A 295 25.23 3.51 -7.85
N PHE A 296 24.85 3.01 -9.02
CA PHE A 296 25.72 2.82 -10.18
C PHE A 296 25.33 3.82 -11.26
N PHE A 297 26.29 4.61 -11.72
CA PHE A 297 26.06 5.75 -12.59
C PHE A 297 26.62 5.51 -13.99
N LYS A 298 25.79 5.83 -14.98
CA LYS A 298 26.18 5.99 -16.38
C LYS A 298 25.85 7.42 -16.81
N ASP A 299 26.80 8.16 -17.36
CA ASP A 299 26.60 9.54 -17.82
C ASP A 299 25.95 10.44 -16.74
N LYS A 300 26.42 10.32 -15.49
CA LYS A 300 25.91 11.02 -14.29
C LYS A 300 24.45 10.70 -13.92
N LYS A 301 23.86 9.66 -14.48
CA LYS A 301 22.51 9.19 -14.15
C LYS A 301 22.57 7.83 -13.47
N PRO A 302 21.83 7.61 -12.36
CA PRO A 302 21.62 6.28 -11.83
C PRO A 302 20.99 5.36 -12.86
N VAL A 303 21.59 4.18 -13.05
CA VAL A 303 21.03 3.12 -13.92
C VAL A 303 20.74 1.83 -13.15
N LEU A 304 21.38 1.66 -12.00
CA LEU A 304 21.21 0.53 -11.09
C LEU A 304 21.41 1.03 -9.66
N ARG A 305 20.67 0.48 -8.70
CA ARG A 305 20.96 0.61 -7.27
C ARG A 305 20.81 -0.73 -6.56
N ALA A 306 21.57 -0.90 -5.49
CA ALA A 306 21.54 -2.10 -4.68
C ALA A 306 21.67 -1.79 -3.19
N ALA A 307 20.94 -2.55 -2.39
CA ALA A 307 21.10 -2.63 -0.95
C ALA A 307 21.76 -3.97 -0.59
N LEU A 308 22.76 -3.93 0.29
CA LEU A 308 23.53 -5.09 0.73
C LEU A 308 23.39 -5.28 2.23
N GLY A 309 23.33 -6.53 2.68
CA GLY A 309 23.41 -6.88 4.10
C GLY A 309 24.85 -6.87 4.58
N ALA A 310 25.06 -6.84 5.91
CA ALA A 310 26.40 -6.82 6.52
C ALA A 310 27.27 -8.03 6.12
N ASP A 311 26.63 -9.14 5.74
CA ASP A 311 27.25 -10.35 5.21
C ASP A 311 27.56 -10.26 3.70
N LYS A 312 27.42 -9.07 3.10
CA LYS A 312 27.57 -8.76 1.68
C LYS A 312 26.53 -9.44 0.78
N ASN A 313 25.49 -10.08 1.33
CA ASN A 313 24.41 -10.61 0.53
C ASN A 313 23.53 -9.49 -0.01
N VAL A 314 23.04 -9.63 -1.24
CA VAL A 314 22.08 -8.68 -1.79
C VAL A 314 20.77 -8.76 -1.00
N VAL A 315 20.26 -7.58 -0.62
CA VAL A 315 18.92 -7.38 -0.05
C VAL A 315 17.97 -6.93 -1.14
N SER A 316 18.40 -6.00 -1.99
CA SER A 316 17.64 -5.58 -3.16
C SER A 316 18.56 -5.15 -4.29
N ILE A 317 18.09 -5.34 -5.52
CA ILE A 317 18.73 -4.83 -6.73
C ILE A 317 17.63 -4.31 -7.66
N ILE A 318 17.82 -3.07 -8.13
CA ILE A 318 16.79 -2.30 -8.85
C ILE A 318 17.43 -1.61 -10.04
N ALA A 319 16.87 -1.80 -11.23
CA ALA A 319 17.31 -1.21 -12.49
C ALA A 319 16.24 -0.28 -13.09
N GLY A 320 16.64 0.49 -14.11
CA GLY A 320 15.71 1.33 -14.89
C GLY A 320 15.23 2.56 -14.10
N VAL A 321 13.98 2.98 -14.32
CA VAL A 321 13.41 4.17 -13.65
C VAL A 321 13.40 4.01 -12.13
N GLY A 322 13.23 2.78 -11.63
CA GLY A 322 13.29 2.47 -10.20
C GLY A 322 14.66 2.73 -9.56
N ALA A 323 15.73 2.85 -10.36
CA ALA A 323 17.06 3.22 -9.87
C ALA A 323 17.21 4.73 -9.59
N LEU A 324 16.29 5.58 -10.07
CA LEU A 324 16.37 7.04 -9.90
C LEU A 324 15.94 7.52 -8.51
N TYR A 325 15.04 6.79 -7.84
CA TYR A 325 14.40 7.25 -6.61
C TYR A 325 14.68 6.27 -5.47
N GLY A 326 15.25 6.76 -4.36
CA GLY A 326 15.28 6.03 -3.10
C GLY A 326 13.96 6.19 -2.35
N PHE A 327 13.30 5.08 -2.02
CA PHE A 327 12.12 5.00 -1.17
C PHE A 327 12.32 3.86 -0.19
#